data_AF-A0A7S4QS83-F1
#
_entry.id   AF-A0A7S4QS83-F1
#
_cell.length_a   1.000
_cell.length_b   1.000
_cell.length_c   1.000
_cell.angle_alpha   90.00
_cell.angle_beta   90.00
_cell.angle_gamma   90.00
#
_symmetry.space_group_name_H-M   'P 1'
#
loop_
_entity.id
_entity.type
_entity.pdbx_description
1 polymer ?
#
loop_
_entity_poly.entity_id
_entity_poly.type
_entity_poly.pdbx_seq_one_letter_code
_entity_poly.pdbx_strand_id
1 'polypeptide(L)'
;SVGFNIARLQKGLTIMEEVQERVAGLKEDLQQTVAQVEDKKEATEELIRQVTAASAAAAEEKQLANEEEAKCAKLAAEAQRIQSEADKELEEAMPAMEAAKKAIDCLDKTAIQELKSLQKPPIECIDVCAACGFLLK
;
A
#
# COMPACT_ATOMS: atom_id res chain seq x y z
N SER A 1 -74.74 -48.38 29.76
CA SER A 1 -73.41 -48.98 29.46
C SER A 1 -73.01 -48.88 27.98
N VAL A 2 -73.93 -49.01 27.02
CA VAL A 2 -73.60 -48.98 25.57
C VAL A 2 -73.34 -47.57 25.01
N GLY A 3 -74.15 -46.56 25.37
CA GLY A 3 -74.00 -45.19 24.84
C GLY A 3 -72.67 -44.48 25.20
N PHE A 4 -72.13 -44.75 26.40
CA PHE A 4 -70.82 -44.22 26.82
C PHE A 4 -69.66 -44.80 25.97
N ASN A 5 -69.72 -46.09 25.65
CA ASN A 5 -68.73 -46.73 24.80
C ASN A 5 -68.79 -46.21 23.35
N ILE A 6 -69.99 -45.94 22.82
CA ILE A 6 -70.17 -45.33 21.49
C ILE A 6 -69.55 -43.92 21.45
N ALA A 7 -69.87 -43.06 22.43
CA ALA A 7 -69.32 -41.70 22.49
C ALA A 7 -67.78 -41.67 22.64
N ARG A 8 -67.22 -42.58 23.44
CA ARG A 8 -65.76 -42.74 23.60
C ARG A 8 -65.09 -43.18 22.30
N LEU A 9 -65.69 -44.14 21.58
CA LEU A 9 -65.16 -44.62 20.30
C LEU A 9 -65.29 -43.57 19.20
N GLN A 10 -66.40 -42.83 19.12
CA GLN A 10 -66.53 -41.69 18.20
C GLN A 10 -65.46 -40.64 18.45
N LYS A 11 -65.24 -40.24 19.71
CA LYS A 11 -64.20 -39.28 20.05
C LYS A 11 -62.80 -39.79 19.70
N GLY A 12 -62.53 -41.08 19.93
CA GLY A 12 -61.27 -41.70 19.53
C GLY A 12 -61.06 -41.71 18.01
N LEU A 13 -62.13 -41.97 17.25
CA LEU A 13 -62.10 -41.95 15.79
C LEU A 13 -61.84 -40.53 15.26
N THR A 14 -62.55 -39.51 15.77
CA THR A 14 -62.33 -38.11 15.40
C THR A 14 -60.89 -37.66 15.70
N ILE A 15 -60.36 -38.01 16.87
CA ILE A 15 -58.95 -37.68 17.21
C ILE A 15 -57.97 -38.42 16.27
N MET A 16 -58.25 -39.67 15.89
CA MET A 16 -57.41 -40.39 14.94
C MET A 16 -57.41 -39.74 13.55
N GLU A 17 -58.58 -39.28 13.08
CA GLU A 17 -58.71 -38.54 11.81
C GLU A 17 -57.93 -37.21 11.86
N GLU A 18 -58.10 -36.42 12.93
CA GLU A 18 -57.36 -35.16 13.14
C GLU A 18 -55.84 -35.39 13.21
N VAL A 19 -55.39 -36.43 13.92
CA VAL A 19 -53.97 -36.78 14.01
C VAL A 19 -53.44 -37.24 12.64
N GLN A 20 -54.23 -37.99 11.88
CA GLN A 20 -53.84 -38.43 10.54
C GLN A 20 -53.67 -37.24 9.58
N GLU A 21 -54.58 -36.26 9.63
CA GLU A 21 -54.46 -35.02 8.87
C GLU A 21 -53.22 -34.21 9.27
N ARG A 22 -52.96 -34.05 10.57
CA ARG A 22 -51.77 -33.35 11.08
C ARG A 22 -50.46 -34.05 10.69
N VAL A 23 -50.44 -35.38 10.72
CA VAL A 23 -49.27 -36.16 10.29
C VAL A 23 -49.06 -36.06 8.78
N ALA A 24 -50.12 -35.98 7.98
CA ALA A 24 -50.00 -35.75 6.54
C ALA A 24 -49.40 -34.37 6.24
N GLY A 25 -49.89 -33.32 6.89
CA GLY A 25 -49.34 -31.97 6.75
C GLY A 25 -47.87 -31.88 7.18
N LEU A 26 -47.51 -32.45 8.33
CA LEU A 26 -46.11 -32.51 8.79
C LEU A 26 -45.18 -33.23 7.80
N LYS A 27 -45.68 -34.24 7.06
CA LYS A 27 -44.89 -34.93 6.04
C LYS A 27 -44.65 -34.05 4.82
N GLU A 28 -45.64 -33.30 4.37
CA GLU A 28 -45.47 -32.33 3.28
C GLU A 28 -44.50 -31.21 3.67
N ASP A 29 -44.66 -30.65 4.87
CA ASP A 29 -43.77 -29.61 5.41
C ASP A 29 -42.32 -30.11 5.52
N LEU A 30 -42.14 -31.36 5.96
CA LEU A 30 -40.82 -31.98 6.04
C LEU A 30 -40.20 -32.15 4.66
N GLN A 31 -40.96 -32.60 3.65
CA GLN A 31 -40.46 -32.73 2.28
C GLN A 31 -40.04 -31.38 1.68
N GLN A 32 -40.84 -30.34 1.88
CA GLN A 32 -40.48 -28.98 1.43
C GLN A 32 -39.24 -28.46 2.14
N THR A 33 -39.14 -28.68 3.46
CA THR A 33 -37.99 -28.22 4.26
C THR A 33 -36.72 -28.94 3.85
N VAL A 34 -36.77 -30.25 3.57
CA VAL A 34 -35.61 -31.01 3.09
C VAL A 34 -35.11 -30.46 1.75
N ALA A 35 -36.02 -30.20 0.79
CA ALA A 35 -35.63 -29.60 -0.49
C ALA A 35 -34.96 -28.23 -0.29
N GLN A 36 -35.53 -27.36 0.54
CA GLN A 36 -34.94 -26.04 0.83
C GLN A 36 -33.57 -26.12 1.52
N VAL A 37 -33.35 -27.13 2.37
CA VAL A 37 -32.08 -27.33 3.06
C VAL A 37 -31.00 -27.77 2.07
N GLU A 38 -31.31 -28.70 1.15
CA GLU A 38 -30.34 -29.12 0.11
C GLU A 38 -29.99 -27.95 -0.82
N ASP A 39 -30.97 -27.19 -1.31
CA ASP A 39 -30.72 -26.02 -2.17
C ASP A 39 -29.81 -24.99 -1.48
N LYS A 40 -30.07 -24.70 -0.19
CA LYS A 40 -29.25 -23.77 0.59
C LYS A 40 -27.86 -24.32 0.88
N LYS A 41 -27.73 -25.63 1.06
CA LYS A 41 -26.45 -26.29 1.28
C LYS A 41 -25.58 -26.18 0.03
N GLU A 42 -26.11 -26.48 -1.14
CA GLU A 42 -25.39 -26.32 -2.41
C GLU A 42 -24.95 -24.86 -2.64
N ALA A 43 -25.84 -23.89 -2.40
CA ALA A 43 -25.50 -22.47 -2.51
C ALA A 43 -24.39 -22.06 -1.53
N THR A 44 -24.39 -22.62 -0.32
CA THR A 44 -23.36 -22.35 0.70
C THR A 44 -22.02 -22.98 0.32
N GLU A 45 -22.03 -24.21 -0.21
CA GLU A 45 -20.81 -24.89 -0.68
C GLU A 45 -20.15 -24.12 -1.83
N GLU A 46 -20.94 -23.60 -2.78
CA GLU A 46 -20.42 -22.76 -3.86
C GLU A 46 -19.84 -21.45 -3.33
N LEU A 47 -20.53 -20.78 -2.40
CA LEU A 47 -20.03 -19.56 -1.77
C LEU A 47 -18.70 -19.82 -1.02
N ILE A 48 -18.60 -20.92 -0.29
CA ILE A 48 -17.36 -21.33 0.40
C ILE A 48 -16.22 -21.51 -0.61
N ARG A 49 -16.49 -22.13 -1.75
CA ARG A 49 -15.48 -22.33 -2.80
C ARG A 49 -14.98 -20.99 -3.34
N GLN A 50 -15.89 -20.07 -3.64
CA GLN A 50 -15.55 -18.74 -4.16
C GLN A 50 -14.74 -17.93 -3.15
N VAL A 51 -15.18 -17.90 -1.88
CA VAL A 51 -14.47 -17.18 -0.81
C VAL A 51 -13.09 -17.76 -0.57
N THR A 52 -12.94 -19.08 -0.63
CA THR A 52 -11.65 -19.76 -0.46
C THR A 52 -10.69 -19.38 -1.59
N ALA A 53 -11.15 -19.43 -2.84
CA ALA A 53 -10.35 -19.04 -4.00
C ALA A 53 -9.93 -17.55 -3.95
N ALA A 54 -10.88 -16.66 -3.63
CA ALA A 54 -10.61 -15.23 -3.50
C ALA A 54 -9.63 -14.93 -2.36
N SER A 55 -9.77 -15.61 -1.21
CA SER A 55 -8.87 -15.45 -0.06
C SER A 55 -7.45 -15.91 -0.37
N ALA A 56 -7.28 -16.99 -1.15
CA ALA A 56 -5.96 -17.45 -1.59
C ALA A 56 -5.29 -16.43 -2.51
N ALA A 57 -6.02 -15.90 -3.51
CA ALA A 57 -5.51 -14.86 -4.40
C ALA A 57 -5.13 -13.57 -3.65
N ALA A 58 -5.98 -13.13 -2.72
CA ALA A 58 -5.71 -11.95 -1.90
C ALA A 58 -4.49 -12.14 -0.98
N ALA A 59 -4.25 -13.35 -0.48
CA ALA A 59 -3.08 -13.65 0.33
C ALA A 59 -1.78 -13.58 -0.50
N GLU A 60 -1.80 -14.09 -1.73
CA GLU A 60 -0.68 -14.02 -2.67
C GLU A 60 -0.37 -12.56 -3.06
N GLU A 61 -1.39 -11.79 -3.43
CA GLU A 61 -1.23 -10.38 -3.78
C GLU A 61 -0.70 -9.56 -2.59
N LYS A 62 -1.19 -9.82 -1.38
CA LYS A 62 -0.67 -9.18 -0.16
C LYS A 62 0.80 -9.52 0.08
N GLN A 63 1.22 -10.76 -0.17
CA GLN A 63 2.62 -11.13 -0.02
C GLN A 63 3.50 -10.36 -1.01
N LEU A 64 3.10 -10.31 -2.29
CA LEU A 64 3.81 -9.56 -3.31
C LEU A 64 3.89 -8.05 -2.99
N ALA A 65 2.79 -7.46 -2.51
CA ALA A 65 2.75 -6.06 -2.10
C ALA A 65 3.72 -5.77 -0.95
N ASN A 66 3.77 -6.64 0.07
CA ASN A 66 4.70 -6.48 1.19
C ASN A 66 6.17 -6.59 0.74
N GLU A 67 6.47 -7.49 -0.20
CA GLU A 67 7.81 -7.65 -0.74
C GLU A 67 8.25 -6.41 -1.54
N GLU A 68 7.37 -5.85 -2.36
CA GLU A 68 7.65 -4.61 -3.10
C GLU A 68 7.73 -3.39 -2.19
N GLU A 69 6.89 -3.30 -1.15
CA GLU A 69 6.99 -2.24 -0.15
C GLU A 69 8.35 -2.28 0.56
N ALA A 70 8.83 -3.46 0.95
CA ALA A 70 10.14 -3.61 1.58
C ALA A 70 11.31 -3.21 0.66
N LYS A 71 11.22 -3.50 -0.64
CA LYS A 71 12.22 -3.06 -1.63
C LYS A 71 12.18 -1.54 -1.80
N CYS A 72 10.99 -0.97 -1.99
CA CYS A 72 10.79 0.47 -2.14
C CYS A 72 11.29 1.24 -0.91
N ALA A 73 11.00 0.75 0.30
CA ALA A 73 11.45 1.37 1.54
C ALA A 73 13.00 1.42 1.64
N LYS A 74 13.69 0.35 1.22
CA LYS A 74 15.16 0.33 1.18
C LYS A 74 15.72 1.33 0.17
N LEU A 75 15.14 1.38 -1.02
CA LEU A 75 15.57 2.32 -2.06
C LEU A 75 15.33 3.78 -1.64
N ALA A 76 14.18 4.05 -1.01
CA ALA A 76 13.86 5.38 -0.49
C ALA A 76 14.84 5.80 0.62
N ALA A 77 15.17 4.90 1.54
CA ALA A 77 16.16 5.17 2.59
C ALA A 77 17.55 5.47 2.02
N GLU A 78 17.98 4.71 1.00
CA GLU A 78 19.27 4.96 0.35
C GLU A 78 19.28 6.28 -0.44
N ALA A 79 18.21 6.58 -1.17
CA ALA A 79 18.07 7.86 -1.88
C ALA A 79 18.10 9.04 -0.90
N GLN A 80 17.42 8.91 0.25
CA GLN A 80 17.42 9.93 1.29
C GLN A 80 18.80 10.11 1.92
N ARG A 81 19.56 9.02 2.11
CA ARG A 81 20.94 9.07 2.60
C ARG A 81 21.83 9.83 1.62
N ILE A 82 21.78 9.47 0.33
CA ILE A 82 22.56 10.14 -0.73
C ILE A 82 22.19 11.63 -0.82
N GLN A 83 20.90 11.94 -0.79
CA GLN A 83 20.43 13.32 -0.79
C GLN A 83 20.99 14.09 0.41
N SER A 84 20.89 13.53 1.62
CA SER A 84 21.40 14.20 2.83
C SER A 84 22.91 14.40 2.79
N GLU A 85 23.67 13.47 2.22
CA GLU A 85 25.12 13.61 2.07
C GLU A 85 25.46 14.71 1.06
N ALA A 86 24.79 14.72 -0.09
CA ALA A 86 24.98 15.75 -1.11
C ALA A 86 24.57 17.15 -0.64
N ASP A 87 23.45 17.27 0.08
CA ASP A 87 22.98 18.55 0.63
C ASP A 87 23.98 19.10 1.65
N LYS A 88 24.58 18.24 2.47
CA LYS A 88 25.61 18.64 3.43
C LYS A 88 26.89 19.12 2.73
N GLU A 89 27.37 18.38 1.74
CA GLU A 89 28.55 18.78 0.96
C GLU A 89 28.31 20.11 0.23
N LEU A 90 27.10 20.31 -0.29
CA LEU A 90 26.71 21.55 -0.93
C LEU A 90 26.66 22.71 0.07
N GLU A 91 26.07 22.51 1.25
CA GLU A 91 26.01 23.54 2.30
C GLU A 91 27.40 23.93 2.81
N GLU A 92 28.36 23.00 2.83
CA GLU A 92 29.75 23.30 3.16
C GLU A 92 30.48 24.06 2.03
N ALA A 93 30.18 23.74 0.76
CA ALA A 93 30.83 24.36 -0.39
C ALA A 93 30.28 25.77 -0.75
N MET A 94 28.98 25.98 -0.59
CA MET A 94 28.29 27.24 -0.88
C MET A 94 28.89 28.48 -0.18
N PRO A 95 29.19 28.48 1.12
CA PRO A 95 29.75 29.66 1.80
C PRO A 95 31.15 29.98 1.30
N ALA A 96 31.97 28.98 0.97
CA ALA A 96 33.29 29.20 0.40
C ALA A 96 33.19 29.84 -1.00
N MET A 97 32.24 29.38 -1.81
CA MET A 97 31.98 29.94 -3.14
C MET A 97 31.44 31.37 -3.07
N GLU A 98 30.51 31.65 -2.15
CA GLU A 98 29.99 33.01 -1.94
C GLU A 98 31.07 33.97 -1.41
N ALA A 99 31.92 33.50 -0.48
CA ALA A 99 33.02 34.28 0.03
C ALA A 99 34.02 34.63 -1.08
N ALA A 100 34.36 33.67 -1.95
CA ALA A 100 35.21 33.90 -3.11
C ALA A 100 34.57 34.90 -4.08
N LYS A 101 33.27 34.80 -4.34
CA LYS A 101 32.53 35.76 -5.18
C LYS A 101 32.57 37.17 -4.61
N LYS A 102 32.30 37.33 -3.30
CA LYS A 102 32.38 38.63 -2.60
C LYS A 102 33.78 39.23 -2.63
N ALA A 103 34.83 38.40 -2.50
CA ALA A 103 36.21 38.85 -2.60
C ALA A 103 36.60 39.28 -4.02
N ILE A 104 35.98 38.72 -5.06
CA ILE A 104 36.15 39.20 -6.44
C ILE A 104 35.38 40.51 -6.64
N ASP A 105 34.19 40.65 -6.08
CA ASP A 105 33.37 41.87 -6.19
C ASP A 105 34.03 43.09 -5.53
N CYS A 106 34.98 42.91 -4.59
CA CYS A 106 35.75 44.01 -4.00
C CYS A 106 36.98 44.44 -4.83
N LEU A 107 37.31 43.77 -5.94
CA LEU A 107 38.35 44.21 -6.86
C LEU A 107 37.81 45.28 -7.82
N ASP A 108 38.41 46.46 -7.77
CA ASP A 108 38.07 47.57 -8.65
C ASP A 108 38.93 47.58 -9.92
N LYS A 109 38.46 48.33 -10.93
CA LYS A 109 39.15 48.45 -12.23
C LYS A 109 40.57 49.02 -12.07
N THR A 110 40.79 49.85 -11.05
CA THR A 110 42.06 50.48 -10.73
C THR A 110 43.10 49.44 -10.31
N ALA A 111 42.76 48.56 -9.35
CA ALA A 111 43.66 47.49 -8.90
C ALA A 111 44.05 46.52 -10.03
N ILE A 112 43.11 46.23 -10.95
CA ILE A 112 43.40 45.38 -12.12
C ILE A 112 44.34 46.09 -13.11
N GLN A 113 44.18 47.41 -13.30
CA GLN A 113 45.08 48.20 -14.15
C GLN A 113 46.50 48.29 -13.57
N GLU A 114 46.62 48.39 -12.24
CA GLU A 114 47.91 48.38 -11.55
C GLU A 114 48.63 47.04 -11.72
N LEU A 115 47.94 45.91 -11.52
CA LEU A 115 48.51 44.57 -11.74
C LEU A 115 49.00 44.36 -13.18
N LYS A 116 48.29 44.91 -14.18
CA LYS A 116 48.71 44.85 -15.60
C LYS A 116 49.96 45.69 -15.89
N SER A 117 50.18 46.76 -15.15
CA SER A 117 51.29 47.69 -15.37
C SER A 117 52.63 47.20 -14.78
N LEU A 118 52.62 46.13 -13.98
CA LEU A 118 53.82 45.52 -13.41
C LEU A 118 54.67 44.86 -14.50
N GLN A 119 55.90 45.37 -14.71
CA GLN A 119 56.83 44.83 -15.71
C GLN A 119 57.31 43.40 -15.42
N LYS A 120 57.25 42.95 -14.16
CA LYS A 120 57.61 41.59 -13.75
C LYS A 120 56.70 41.14 -12.60
N PRO A 121 55.54 40.50 -12.90
CA PRO A 121 54.62 40.04 -11.86
C PRO A 121 55.21 38.87 -11.06
N PRO A 122 54.86 38.72 -9.77
CA PRO A 122 55.23 37.56 -8.97
C PRO A 122 54.75 36.24 -9.59
N ILE A 123 55.51 35.16 -9.38
CA ILE A 123 55.23 33.83 -9.96
C ILE A 123 53.82 33.33 -9.59
N GLU A 124 53.42 33.55 -8.33
CA GLU A 124 52.10 33.16 -7.81
C GLU A 124 50.94 33.81 -8.60
N CYS A 125 51.08 35.08 -9.03
CA CYS A 125 50.07 35.75 -9.84
C CYS A 125 50.00 35.18 -11.27
N ILE A 126 51.14 34.77 -11.83
CA ILE A 126 51.20 34.18 -13.17
C ILE A 126 50.49 32.82 -13.18
N ASP A 127 50.74 31.99 -12.16
CA ASP A 127 50.14 30.66 -12.05
C ASP A 127 48.62 30.74 -11.88
N VAL A 128 48.13 31.67 -11.03
CA VAL A 128 46.68 31.90 -10.85
C VAL A 128 46.04 32.43 -12.13
N CYS A 129 46.65 33.41 -12.81
CA CYS A 129 46.13 33.92 -14.08
C CYS A 129 46.13 32.86 -15.20
N ALA A 130 47.14 31.98 -15.24
CA ALA A 130 47.19 30.87 -16.18
C ALA A 130 46.09 29.83 -15.91
N ALA A 131 45.86 29.49 -14.64
CA ALA A 131 44.78 28.58 -14.22
C ALA A 131 43.40 29.16 -14.56
N CYS A 132 43.14 30.44 -14.26
CA CYS A 132 41.90 31.11 -14.65
C CYS A 132 41.73 31.16 -16.18
N GLY A 133 42.81 31.43 -16.93
CA GLY A 133 42.79 31.43 -18.40
C GLY A 133 42.54 30.04 -19.02
N PHE A 134 42.85 28.96 -18.30
CA PHE A 134 42.50 27.60 -18.69
C PHE A 134 41.02 27.27 -18.40
N LEU A 135 40.50 27.66 -17.23
CA LEU A 135 39.11 27.40 -16.82
C LEU A 135 38.07 28.22 -17.61
N LEU A 136 38.45 29.38 -18.14
CA LEU A 136 37.59 30.30 -18.89
C LEU A 136 37.56 30.03 -20.42
N LYS A 137 38.24 28.99 -20.89
CA LYS A 137 38.25 28.58 -22.31
C LYS A 137 37.15 27.57 -22.64
#